data_AF-A0A443S2H9-F1
#
_entry.id   AF-A0A443S2H9-F1
#
_cell.length_a   1.000
_cell.length_b   1.000
_cell.length_c   1.000
_cell.angle_alpha   90.00
_cell.angle_beta   90.00
_cell.angle_gamma   90.00
#
_symmetry.space_group_name_H-M   'P 1'
#
loop_
_entity.id
_entity.type
_entity.pdbx_description
1 polymer ?
#
loop_
_entity_poly.entity_id
_entity_poly.type
_entity_poly.pdbx_seq_one_letter_code
_entity_poly.pdbx_strand_id
1 'polypeptide(L)'
;MHYCRYADGTFKTAPPLFAQVYTIHGIKYSNVIPAVYALLPDQTTDTYTRVLNAIKFSRPNVQPTTIMTDFEIAQINAYKNAFPNIETKGCFFHLRQSIYRHIKSDRDILSLYEDENTLDNALYLRQIPALAFVPPDVIQGFSMLLDTDFFKNNMDTVLPLLDYFEDTYLGRPVGNGMNRRNPRFAIKMWNCFESVIDDLPKTNNSVEGWHRAFSSLIDCSHPTIWKFIDGIKQDQSINELKLEQYLAGEHPSQNFRRQLESVRFQTVVNEYGTRNMLDYFRGIAHNLTYPTE
;
A
#
# COMPACT_ATOMS: atom_id res chain seq x y z
N MET A 1 0.71 7.33 21.90
CA MET A 1 0.90 6.78 20.53
C MET A 1 -0.12 7.47 19.63
N HIS A 2 0.24 8.58 19.00
CA HIS A 2 -0.69 9.33 18.14
C HIS A 2 -0.73 8.85 16.69
N TYR A 3 0.09 7.85 16.32
CA TYR A 3 0.23 7.43 14.93
C TYR A 3 0.44 5.92 14.86
N CYS A 4 -0.62 5.14 15.14
CA CYS A 4 -0.71 3.82 14.52
C CYS A 4 -0.82 4.09 13.02
N ARG A 5 0.07 3.54 12.19
CA ARG A 5 0.12 3.89 10.76
C ARG A 5 0.03 2.70 9.85
N TYR A 6 0.42 1.52 10.29
CA TYR A 6 0.45 0.34 9.44
C TYR A 6 -0.02 -0.88 10.20
N ALA A 7 -0.73 -1.74 9.50
CA ALA A 7 -0.96 -3.08 9.98
C ALA A 7 -0.90 -4.07 8.83
N ASP A 8 -0.26 -5.21 9.07
CA ASP A 8 0.12 -6.13 8.01
C ASP A 8 0.21 -7.57 8.55
N GLY A 9 -0.04 -8.53 7.67
CA GLY A 9 -0.01 -9.97 7.97
C GLY A 9 1.21 -10.64 7.37
N THR A 10 1.89 -11.49 8.14
CA THR A 10 2.97 -12.36 7.62
C THR A 10 2.68 -13.82 7.91
N PHE A 11 2.83 -14.65 6.89
CA PHE A 11 2.47 -16.08 6.91
C PHE A 11 3.65 -16.97 7.28
N LYS A 12 4.84 -16.66 6.76
CA LYS A 12 6.02 -17.53 6.88
C LYS A 12 6.50 -17.68 8.32
N THR A 13 6.33 -16.64 9.13
CA THR A 13 6.73 -16.62 10.54
C THR A 13 5.61 -17.05 11.49
N ALA A 14 4.44 -17.43 10.98
CA ALA A 14 3.33 -17.89 11.80
C ALA A 14 3.61 -19.29 12.35
N PRO A 15 3.56 -19.50 13.68
CA PRO A 15 3.64 -20.81 14.27
C PRO A 15 2.55 -21.75 13.75
N PRO A 16 2.76 -23.08 13.81
CA PRO A 16 1.71 -24.05 13.53
C PRO A 16 0.43 -23.74 14.30
N LEU A 17 -0.73 -24.02 13.69
CA LEU A 17 -2.09 -23.71 14.16
C LEU A 17 -2.59 -22.28 13.89
N PHE A 18 -1.73 -21.37 13.45
CA PHE A 18 -2.11 -20.02 13.06
C PHE A 18 -1.91 -19.79 11.57
N ALA A 19 -2.83 -19.09 10.93
CA ALA A 19 -2.70 -18.73 9.53
C ALA A 19 -1.66 -17.63 9.33
N GLN A 20 -1.59 -16.66 10.26
CA GLN A 20 -0.71 -15.50 10.12
C GLN A 20 -0.26 -14.94 11.47
N VAL A 21 0.87 -14.24 11.44
CA VAL A 21 1.23 -13.25 12.45
C VAL A 21 0.77 -11.89 11.94
N TYR A 22 -0.17 -11.29 12.64
CA TYR A 22 -0.61 -9.95 12.38
C TYR A 22 0.13 -8.95 13.25
N THR A 23 0.66 -7.89 12.66
CA THR A 23 1.42 -6.87 13.38
C THR A 23 0.85 -5.48 13.13
N ILE A 24 0.86 -4.67 14.18
CA ILE A 24 0.43 -3.27 14.11
C ILE A 24 1.63 -2.40 14.50
N HIS A 25 1.95 -1.44 13.66
CA HIS A 25 3.13 -0.59 13.81
C HIS A 25 2.76 0.87 14.01
N GLY A 26 3.48 1.51 14.92
CA GLY A 26 3.45 2.96 15.12
C GLY A 26 4.68 3.64 14.52
N ILE A 27 4.61 4.97 14.36
CA ILE A 27 5.78 5.79 14.00
C ILE A 27 6.25 6.58 15.21
N LYS A 28 7.55 6.54 15.50
CA LYS A 28 8.23 7.39 16.49
C LYS A 28 9.64 7.71 16.01
N TYR A 29 10.04 8.99 16.08
CA TYR A 29 11.34 9.48 15.58
C TYR A 29 11.63 9.05 14.13
N SER A 30 10.62 9.13 13.25
CA SER A 30 10.70 8.68 11.86
C SER A 30 11.03 7.19 11.67
N ASN A 31 11.00 6.40 12.74
CA ASN A 31 11.15 4.95 12.70
C ASN A 31 9.79 4.26 12.86
N VAL A 32 9.62 3.15 12.16
CA VAL A 32 8.45 2.28 12.27
C VAL A 32 8.74 1.24 13.35
N ILE A 33 7.91 1.20 14.38
CA ILE A 33 8.09 0.36 15.56
C ILE A 33 6.89 -0.56 15.69
N PRO A 34 7.10 -1.89 15.76
CA PRO A 34 6.02 -2.82 16.05
C PRO A 34 5.48 -2.57 17.47
N ALA A 35 4.17 -2.40 17.57
CA ALA A 35 3.47 -2.12 18.83
C ALA A 35 2.60 -3.30 19.29
N VAL A 36 2.13 -4.11 18.34
CA VAL A 36 1.29 -5.29 18.61
C VAL A 36 1.73 -6.43 17.70
N TYR A 37 1.76 -7.63 18.28
CA TYR A 37 1.88 -8.91 17.57
C TYR A 37 0.68 -9.75 17.97
N ALA A 38 -0.02 -10.31 16.99
CA ALA A 38 -1.16 -11.18 17.23
C ALA A 38 -1.06 -12.41 16.33
N LEU A 39 -1.23 -13.59 16.93
CA LEU A 39 -1.31 -14.85 16.19
C LEU A 39 -2.77 -15.09 15.83
N LEU A 40 -3.07 -15.06 14.52
CA LEU A 40 -4.45 -15.14 14.03
C LEU A 40 -4.72 -16.49 13.36
N PRO A 41 -5.86 -17.14 13.66
CA PRO A 41 -6.25 -18.39 13.02
C PRO A 41 -6.72 -18.20 11.57
N ASP A 42 -7.18 -16.99 11.23
CA ASP A 42 -7.75 -16.64 9.92
C ASP A 42 -7.65 -15.13 9.63
N GLN A 43 -8.20 -14.70 8.50
CA GLN A 43 -8.26 -13.31 8.00
C GLN A 43 -9.71 -12.79 8.00
N THR A 44 -10.52 -13.16 8.99
CA THR A 44 -11.93 -12.71 9.06
C THR A 44 -12.08 -11.38 9.80
N THR A 45 -13.13 -10.62 9.45
CA THR A 45 -13.47 -9.36 10.13
C THR A 45 -13.60 -9.56 11.64
N ASP A 46 -14.19 -10.66 12.07
CA ASP A 46 -14.40 -10.98 13.48
C ASP A 46 -13.08 -11.23 14.21
N THR A 47 -12.15 -11.95 13.59
CA THR A 47 -10.81 -12.18 14.14
C THR A 47 -10.04 -10.87 14.32
N TYR A 48 -10.02 -10.00 13.30
CA TYR A 48 -9.40 -8.67 13.45
C TYR A 48 -10.10 -7.82 14.51
N THR A 49 -11.44 -7.84 14.56
CA THR A 49 -12.23 -7.11 15.55
C THR A 49 -11.87 -7.53 16.98
N ARG A 50 -11.63 -8.83 17.22
CA ARG A 50 -11.18 -9.33 18.53
C ARG A 50 -9.82 -8.75 18.93
N VAL A 51 -8.87 -8.65 17.99
CA VAL A 51 -7.56 -8.01 18.24
C VAL A 51 -7.75 -6.55 18.62
N LEU A 52 -8.54 -5.80 17.84
CA LEU A 52 -8.77 -4.36 18.10
C LEU A 52 -9.48 -4.13 19.43
N ASN A 53 -10.41 -5.00 19.82
CA ASN A 53 -11.06 -4.94 21.12
C ASN A 53 -10.09 -5.23 22.27
N ALA A 54 -9.17 -6.20 22.11
CA ALA A 54 -8.12 -6.44 23.10
C ALA A 54 -7.22 -5.20 23.26
N ILE A 55 -6.86 -4.54 22.16
CA ILE A 55 -6.06 -3.30 22.20
C ILE A 55 -6.81 -2.19 22.92
N LYS A 56 -8.09 -1.98 22.61
CA LYS A 56 -8.93 -0.98 23.31
C LYS A 56 -9.07 -1.29 24.80
N PHE A 57 -9.22 -2.56 25.16
CA PHE A 57 -9.29 -2.97 26.55
C PHE A 57 -7.97 -2.63 27.29
N SER A 58 -6.83 -2.96 26.70
CA SER A 58 -5.51 -2.64 27.27
C SER A 58 -5.16 -1.15 27.23
N ARG A 59 -5.69 -0.39 26.26
CA ARG A 59 -5.43 1.04 26.06
C ARG A 59 -6.74 1.77 25.73
N PRO A 60 -7.59 2.07 26.71
CA PRO A 60 -8.93 2.64 26.49
C PRO A 60 -8.96 3.97 25.71
N ASN A 61 -7.89 4.76 25.83
CA ASN A 61 -7.77 6.07 25.20
C ASN A 61 -7.10 6.02 23.81
N VAL A 62 -6.88 4.83 23.25
CA VAL A 62 -6.28 4.71 21.91
C VAL A 62 -7.25 5.24 20.85
N GLN A 63 -6.80 6.22 20.09
CA GLN A 63 -7.57 6.82 19.00
C GLN A 63 -6.64 7.03 17.79
N PRO A 64 -6.46 5.99 16.95
CA PRO A 64 -5.71 6.16 15.71
C PRO A 64 -6.50 7.05 14.76
N THR A 65 -5.83 8.02 14.13
CA THR A 65 -6.44 8.90 13.13
C THR A 65 -6.43 8.27 11.75
N THR A 66 -5.45 7.42 11.47
CA THR A 66 -5.21 6.84 10.15
C THR A 66 -4.70 5.42 10.29
N ILE A 67 -4.97 4.55 9.32
CA ILE A 67 -4.33 3.24 9.19
C ILE A 67 -4.08 2.94 7.72
N MET A 68 -2.86 2.51 7.38
CA MET A 68 -2.52 2.00 6.06
C MET A 68 -2.66 0.48 6.04
N THR A 69 -3.37 -0.03 5.01
CA THR A 69 -3.69 -1.44 4.84
C THR A 69 -3.35 -1.95 3.44
N ASP A 70 -3.34 -3.27 3.26
CA ASP A 70 -3.06 -4.01 2.02
C ASP A 70 -4.31 -4.27 1.15
N PHE A 71 -5.36 -3.45 1.31
CA PHE A 71 -6.66 -3.61 0.65
C PHE A 71 -7.47 -4.85 1.08
N GLU A 72 -7.18 -5.43 2.24
CA GLU A 72 -8.01 -6.51 2.78
C GLU A 72 -9.34 -5.97 3.37
N ILE A 73 -10.48 -6.37 2.78
CA ILE A 73 -11.82 -5.87 3.19
C ILE A 73 -12.13 -6.20 4.65
N ALA A 74 -11.79 -7.41 5.09
CA ALA A 74 -12.08 -7.87 6.45
C ALA A 74 -11.36 -7.01 7.49
N GLN A 75 -10.07 -6.76 7.28
CA GLN A 75 -9.30 -5.81 8.07
C GLN A 75 -9.89 -4.38 8.03
N ILE A 76 -10.19 -3.84 6.85
CA ILE A 76 -10.77 -2.49 6.69
C ILE A 76 -12.08 -2.35 7.48
N ASN A 77 -12.97 -3.33 7.37
CA ASN A 77 -14.24 -3.33 8.06
C ASN A 77 -14.04 -3.39 9.58
N ALA A 78 -13.11 -4.21 10.06
CA ALA A 78 -12.79 -4.29 11.48
C ALA A 78 -12.30 -2.94 12.04
N TYR A 79 -11.40 -2.25 11.33
CA TYR A 79 -10.94 -0.91 11.75
C TYR A 79 -12.05 0.14 11.73
N LYS A 80 -12.88 0.17 10.68
CA LYS A 80 -14.00 1.13 10.61
C LYS A 80 -15.03 0.90 11.73
N ASN A 81 -15.32 -0.35 12.05
CA ASN A 81 -16.23 -0.71 13.15
C ASN A 81 -15.62 -0.36 14.51
N ALA A 82 -14.33 -0.62 14.71
CA ALA A 82 -13.64 -0.30 15.95
C ALA A 82 -13.41 1.20 16.12
N PHE A 83 -13.07 1.92 15.07
CA PHE A 83 -12.71 3.34 15.13
C PHE A 83 -13.46 4.10 14.04
N PRO A 84 -14.71 4.55 14.29
CA PRO A 84 -15.55 5.16 13.25
C PRO A 84 -14.96 6.38 12.56
N ASN A 85 -14.07 7.11 13.26
CA ASN A 85 -13.39 8.30 12.74
C ASN A 85 -12.04 8.01 12.09
N ILE A 86 -11.64 6.73 11.97
CA ILE A 86 -10.35 6.37 11.39
C ILE A 86 -10.38 6.59 9.88
N GLU A 87 -9.34 7.23 9.35
CA GLU A 87 -9.11 7.24 7.93
C GLU A 87 -8.34 5.98 7.51
N THR A 88 -8.93 5.20 6.60
CA THR A 88 -8.27 4.01 6.04
C THR A 88 -7.61 4.40 4.72
N LYS A 89 -6.30 4.20 4.64
CA LYS A 89 -5.49 4.45 3.44
C LYS A 89 -5.02 3.12 2.86
N GLY A 90 -5.08 2.99 1.54
CA GLY A 90 -4.54 1.85 0.83
C GLY A 90 -3.04 2.02 0.58
N CYS A 91 -2.28 0.93 0.71
CA CYS A 91 -0.86 0.95 0.42
C CYS A 91 -0.60 1.02 -1.10
N PHE A 92 0.14 2.04 -1.55
CA PHE A 92 0.47 2.20 -2.97
C PHE A 92 1.38 1.08 -3.53
N PHE A 93 2.11 0.36 -2.68
CA PHE A 93 2.82 -0.85 -3.08
C PHE A 93 1.82 -1.94 -3.50
N HIS A 94 0.84 -2.24 -2.66
CA HIS A 94 -0.18 -3.25 -2.91
C HIS A 94 -1.09 -2.88 -4.09
N LEU A 95 -1.43 -1.60 -4.28
CA LEU A 95 -2.15 -1.12 -5.47
C LEU A 95 -1.38 -1.47 -6.76
N ARG A 96 -0.09 -1.10 -6.84
CA ARG A 96 0.75 -1.42 -8.00
C ARG A 96 0.93 -2.92 -8.17
N GLN A 97 1.11 -3.65 -7.08
CA GLN A 97 1.27 -5.09 -7.11
C GLN A 97 0.02 -5.77 -7.67
N SER A 98 -1.19 -5.34 -7.26
CA SER A 98 -2.43 -5.92 -7.74
C SER A 98 -2.64 -5.67 -9.24
N ILE A 99 -2.33 -4.47 -9.73
CA ILE A 99 -2.35 -4.13 -11.15
C ILE A 99 -1.36 -5.00 -11.93
N TYR A 100 -0.13 -5.16 -11.43
CA TYR A 100 0.88 -5.97 -12.10
C TYR A 100 0.53 -7.46 -12.14
N ARG A 101 -0.09 -8.00 -11.08
CA ARG A 101 -0.61 -9.37 -11.09
C ARG A 101 -1.64 -9.58 -12.20
N HIS A 102 -2.49 -8.59 -12.47
CA HIS A 102 -3.46 -8.65 -13.57
C HIS A 102 -2.79 -8.58 -14.95
N ILE A 103 -1.76 -7.73 -15.10
CA ILE A 103 -0.92 -7.72 -16.30
C ILE A 103 -0.29 -9.09 -16.53
N LYS A 104 0.27 -9.72 -15.49
CA LYS A 104 0.90 -11.04 -15.58
C LYS A 104 -0.07 -12.19 -15.83
N SER A 105 -1.30 -12.09 -15.34
CA SER A 105 -2.29 -13.17 -15.48
C SER A 105 -2.84 -13.32 -16.89
N ASP A 106 -2.72 -12.26 -17.70
CA ASP A 106 -3.17 -12.24 -19.09
C ASP A 106 -1.96 -12.25 -20.04
N ARG A 107 -1.88 -13.26 -20.90
CA ARG A 107 -0.73 -13.45 -21.79
C ARG A 107 -0.60 -12.31 -22.81
N ASP A 108 -1.70 -11.77 -23.29
CA ASP A 108 -1.68 -10.76 -24.35
C ASP A 108 -1.29 -9.41 -23.76
N ILE A 109 -1.80 -9.08 -22.56
CA ILE A 109 -1.38 -7.89 -21.81
C ILE A 109 0.08 -7.98 -21.40
N LEU A 110 0.54 -9.14 -20.92
CA LEU A 110 1.94 -9.35 -20.56
C LEU A 110 2.85 -9.18 -21.78
N SER A 111 2.49 -9.78 -22.92
CA SER A 111 3.26 -9.67 -24.16
C SER A 111 3.33 -8.22 -24.65
N LEU A 112 2.23 -7.47 -24.53
CA LEU A 112 2.19 -6.04 -24.83
C LEU A 112 3.09 -5.23 -23.88
N TYR A 113 3.12 -5.58 -22.59
CA TYR A 113 3.94 -4.93 -21.57
C TYR A 113 5.44 -5.22 -21.73
N GLU A 114 5.81 -6.43 -22.12
CA GLU A 114 7.20 -6.90 -22.26
C GLU A 114 7.79 -6.69 -23.66
N ASP A 115 7.04 -6.12 -24.60
CA ASP A 115 7.52 -5.87 -25.96
C ASP A 115 8.72 -4.90 -26.00
N GLU A 116 9.90 -5.46 -26.22
CA GLU A 116 11.16 -4.73 -26.29
C GLU A 116 11.24 -3.76 -27.48
N ASN A 117 10.44 -3.99 -28.53
CA ASN A 117 10.41 -3.09 -29.70
C ASN A 117 9.60 -1.82 -29.43
N THR A 118 8.76 -1.84 -28.39
CA THR A 118 7.82 -0.77 -28.07
C THR A 118 7.85 -0.45 -26.57
N LEU A 119 9.02 -0.02 -26.08
CA LEU A 119 9.27 0.26 -24.65
C LEU A 119 8.28 1.27 -24.02
N ASP A 120 7.61 2.09 -24.83
CA ASP A 120 6.56 3.00 -24.38
C ASP A 120 5.29 2.26 -23.90
N ASN A 121 5.01 1.02 -24.34
CA ASN A 121 3.85 0.24 -23.90
C ASN A 121 3.85 0.01 -22.38
N ALA A 122 5.01 -0.40 -21.84
CA ALA A 122 5.20 -0.54 -20.41
C ALA A 122 5.01 0.78 -19.66
N LEU A 123 5.35 1.91 -20.30
CA LEU A 123 5.15 3.23 -19.72
C LEU A 123 3.66 3.61 -19.71
N TYR A 124 2.90 3.35 -20.78
CA TYR A 124 1.46 3.58 -20.82
C TYR A 124 0.70 2.77 -19.77
N LEU A 125 1.00 1.47 -19.63
CA LEU A 125 0.38 0.64 -18.59
C LEU A 125 0.76 1.08 -17.17
N ARG A 126 1.94 1.69 -16.98
CA ARG A 126 2.34 2.33 -15.71
C ARG A 126 1.63 3.66 -15.43
N GLN A 127 0.92 4.25 -16.39
CA GLN A 127 0.08 5.42 -16.12
C GLN A 127 -1.23 5.06 -15.40
N ILE A 128 -1.66 3.80 -15.42
CA ILE A 128 -2.82 3.34 -14.64
C ILE A 128 -2.61 3.57 -13.13
N PRO A 129 -1.54 3.06 -12.48
CA PRO A 129 -1.27 3.39 -11.08
C PRO A 129 -0.92 4.87 -10.84
N ALA A 130 -0.57 5.65 -11.87
CA ALA A 130 -0.32 7.09 -11.72
C ALA A 130 -1.59 7.88 -11.34
N LEU A 131 -2.79 7.33 -11.60
CA LEU A 131 -4.06 7.88 -11.16
C LEU A 131 -4.15 8.07 -9.63
N ALA A 132 -3.33 7.35 -8.86
CA ALA A 132 -3.26 7.54 -7.41
C ALA A 132 -2.74 8.94 -7.03
N PHE A 133 -2.15 9.69 -7.96
CA PHE A 133 -1.59 11.02 -7.72
C PHE A 133 -2.37 12.11 -8.46
N VAL A 134 -3.66 11.91 -8.72
CA VAL A 134 -4.52 12.91 -9.38
C VAL A 134 -5.71 13.25 -8.49
N PRO A 135 -5.81 14.46 -7.92
CA PRO A 135 -7.04 14.89 -7.25
C PRO A 135 -7.59 16.23 -7.78
N PRO A 136 -8.92 16.43 -7.89
CA PRO A 136 -10.03 15.48 -7.70
C PRO A 136 -10.37 14.69 -8.99
N ASP A 137 -9.66 14.97 -10.09
CA ASP A 137 -10.07 14.62 -11.45
C ASP A 137 -9.70 13.19 -11.88
N VAL A 138 -9.65 12.22 -10.95
CA VAL A 138 -9.24 10.83 -11.25
C VAL A 138 -10.04 10.23 -12.41
N ILE A 139 -11.36 10.41 -12.40
CA ILE A 139 -12.24 9.84 -13.43
C ILE A 139 -11.99 10.49 -14.79
N GLN A 140 -11.83 11.83 -14.82
CA GLN A 140 -11.51 12.55 -16.04
C GLN A 140 -10.13 12.13 -16.57
N GLY A 141 -9.14 12.03 -15.68
CA GLY A 141 -7.79 11.56 -16.03
C GLY A 141 -7.78 10.13 -16.58
N PHE A 142 -8.59 9.24 -16.01
CA PHE A 142 -8.78 7.90 -16.57
C PHE A 142 -9.38 7.94 -17.98
N SER A 143 -10.44 8.74 -18.21
CA SER A 143 -11.01 8.93 -19.54
C SER A 143 -9.99 9.49 -20.54
N MET A 144 -9.17 10.47 -20.14
CA MET A 144 -8.10 11.01 -20.97
C MET A 144 -7.04 9.97 -21.33
N LEU A 145 -6.70 9.05 -20.41
CA LEU A 145 -5.79 7.94 -20.71
C LEU A 145 -6.39 7.01 -21.76
N LEU A 146 -7.67 6.62 -21.59
CA LEU A 146 -8.37 5.77 -22.56
C LEU A 146 -8.49 6.41 -23.95
N ASP A 147 -8.46 7.75 -24.02
CA ASP A 147 -8.51 8.50 -25.27
C ASP A 147 -7.19 8.56 -26.04
N THR A 148 -6.07 8.12 -25.47
CA THR A 148 -4.78 8.05 -26.17
C THR A 148 -4.76 6.95 -27.25
N ASP A 149 -3.93 7.14 -28.27
CA ASP A 149 -3.79 6.17 -29.37
C ASP A 149 -3.39 4.78 -28.86
N PHE A 150 -2.56 4.70 -27.82
CA PHE A 150 -2.18 3.42 -27.21
C PHE A 150 -3.40 2.64 -26.70
N PHE A 151 -4.23 3.24 -25.85
CA PHE A 151 -5.39 2.55 -25.29
C PHE A 151 -6.47 2.29 -26.34
N LYS A 152 -6.67 3.20 -27.30
CA LYS A 152 -7.61 2.99 -28.42
C LYS A 152 -7.21 1.82 -29.31
N ASN A 153 -5.93 1.73 -29.69
CA ASN A 153 -5.44 0.69 -30.60
C ASN A 153 -5.30 -0.67 -29.93
N ASN A 154 -5.16 -0.72 -28.61
CA ASN A 154 -5.00 -1.95 -27.83
C ASN A 154 -6.20 -2.27 -26.93
N MET A 155 -7.35 -1.63 -27.15
CA MET A 155 -8.51 -1.71 -26.24
C MET A 155 -8.93 -3.15 -25.97
N ASP A 156 -9.06 -3.96 -27.02
CA ASP A 156 -9.46 -5.37 -26.90
C ASP A 156 -8.51 -6.18 -26.04
N THR A 157 -7.21 -5.88 -26.10
CA THR A 157 -6.17 -6.54 -25.29
C THR A 157 -6.21 -6.07 -23.84
N VAL A 158 -6.31 -4.77 -23.58
CA VAL A 158 -6.18 -4.22 -22.21
C VAL A 158 -7.50 -4.17 -21.44
N LEU A 159 -8.64 -4.42 -22.10
CA LEU A 159 -9.97 -4.36 -21.51
C LEU A 159 -10.10 -5.16 -20.20
N PRO A 160 -9.59 -6.40 -20.06
CA PRO A 160 -9.68 -7.14 -18.79
C PRO A 160 -9.02 -6.41 -17.61
N LEU A 161 -7.89 -5.74 -17.86
CA LEU A 161 -7.18 -4.94 -16.84
C LEU A 161 -7.96 -3.66 -16.49
N LEU A 162 -8.52 -2.99 -17.50
CA LEU A 162 -9.32 -1.77 -17.32
C LEU A 162 -10.61 -2.07 -16.55
N ASP A 163 -11.30 -3.15 -16.90
CA ASP A 163 -12.50 -3.63 -16.22
C ASP A 163 -12.21 -3.93 -14.74
N TYR A 164 -11.11 -4.65 -14.47
CA TYR A 164 -10.64 -4.88 -13.10
C TYR A 164 -10.41 -3.57 -12.35
N PHE A 165 -9.72 -2.61 -12.96
CA PHE A 165 -9.38 -1.34 -12.33
C PHE A 165 -10.64 -0.51 -12.06
N GLU A 166 -11.58 -0.45 -13.02
CA GLU A 166 -12.85 0.24 -12.83
C GLU A 166 -13.68 -0.40 -11.72
N ASP A 167 -13.91 -1.71 -11.74
CA ASP A 167 -14.72 -2.39 -10.71
C ASP A 167 -14.11 -2.24 -9.30
N THR A 168 -12.78 -2.25 -9.22
CA THR A 168 -12.08 -2.23 -7.95
C THR A 168 -11.90 -0.82 -7.38
N TYR A 169 -11.57 0.17 -8.21
CA TYR A 169 -11.05 1.46 -7.75
C TYR A 169 -11.86 2.70 -8.20
N LEU A 170 -12.58 2.64 -9.34
CA LEU A 170 -13.30 3.81 -9.91
C LEU A 170 -14.83 3.70 -9.82
N GLY A 171 -15.35 2.48 -9.92
CA GLY A 171 -16.76 2.15 -10.06
C GLY A 171 -17.26 2.37 -11.48
N ARG A 172 -17.87 1.35 -12.12
CA ARG A 172 -18.34 1.47 -13.53
C ARG A 172 -19.41 2.55 -13.72
N PRO A 173 -19.45 3.24 -14.88
CA PRO A 173 -20.55 4.12 -15.25
C PRO A 173 -21.91 3.39 -15.25
N VAL A 174 -22.98 4.10 -14.89
CA VAL A 174 -24.37 3.60 -14.94
C VAL A 174 -25.26 4.55 -15.72
N GLY A 175 -26.28 3.99 -16.38
CA GLY A 175 -27.24 4.76 -17.17
C GLY A 175 -26.56 5.51 -18.32
N ASN A 176 -26.74 6.82 -18.37
CA ASN A 176 -26.15 7.71 -19.38
C ASN A 176 -24.68 8.08 -19.11
N GLY A 177 -24.03 7.46 -18.11
CA GLY A 177 -22.63 7.70 -17.76
C GLY A 177 -22.38 8.88 -16.81
N MET A 178 -23.42 9.60 -16.39
CA MET A 178 -23.28 10.69 -15.40
C MET A 178 -23.05 10.18 -13.97
N ASN A 179 -23.53 8.99 -13.66
CA ASN A 179 -23.37 8.36 -12.36
C ASN A 179 -22.45 7.14 -12.48
N ARG A 180 -21.74 6.81 -11.40
CA ARG A 180 -20.90 5.61 -11.28
C ARG A 180 -21.35 4.76 -10.09
N ARG A 181 -21.16 3.44 -10.18
CA ARG A 181 -21.34 2.52 -9.04
C ARG A 181 -20.30 2.85 -7.96
N ASN A 182 -20.56 2.44 -6.72
CA ASN A 182 -19.54 2.50 -5.70
C ASN A 182 -18.42 1.49 -6.03
N PRO A 183 -17.15 1.91 -6.09
CA PRO A 183 -16.03 0.97 -6.23
C PRO A 183 -15.88 0.10 -4.98
N ARG A 184 -15.19 -1.03 -5.13
CA ARG A 184 -14.79 -1.86 -3.99
C ARG A 184 -13.95 -1.08 -2.97
N PHE A 185 -13.05 -0.21 -3.45
CA PHE A 185 -12.27 0.71 -2.64
C PHE A 185 -12.45 2.14 -3.14
N ALA A 186 -12.95 3.01 -2.26
CA ALA A 186 -13.21 4.41 -2.58
C ALA A 186 -11.93 5.15 -3.03
N ILE A 187 -12.06 6.07 -3.99
CA ILE A 187 -10.94 6.87 -4.54
C ILE A 187 -10.08 7.49 -3.44
N LYS A 188 -10.72 8.11 -2.44
CA LYS A 188 -10.03 8.74 -1.30
C LYS A 188 -9.11 7.78 -0.52
N MET A 189 -9.43 6.49 -0.48
CA MET A 189 -8.63 5.49 0.23
C MET A 189 -7.29 5.23 -0.46
N TRP A 190 -7.27 5.10 -1.79
CA TRP A 190 -6.07 4.73 -2.54
C TRP A 190 -5.36 5.89 -3.23
N ASN A 191 -5.98 7.08 -3.28
CA ASN A 191 -5.30 8.30 -3.68
C ASN A 191 -4.22 8.68 -2.67
N CYS A 192 -3.04 8.98 -3.19
CA CYS A 192 -1.81 9.25 -2.46
C CYS A 192 -1.29 10.67 -2.69
N PHE A 193 -2.02 11.54 -3.39
CA PHE A 193 -1.53 12.88 -3.73
C PHE A 193 -1.23 13.70 -2.46
N GLU A 194 -2.22 13.86 -1.57
CA GLU A 194 -2.05 14.57 -0.30
C GLU A 194 -0.91 13.98 0.52
N SER A 195 -0.79 12.64 0.55
CA SER A 195 0.31 11.97 1.24
C SER A 195 1.68 12.40 0.70
N VAL A 196 1.82 12.67 -0.60
CA VAL A 196 3.10 13.12 -1.17
C VAL A 196 3.36 14.59 -0.87
N ILE A 197 2.33 15.43 -0.89
CA ILE A 197 2.45 16.86 -0.57
C ILE A 197 2.85 17.04 0.90
N ASP A 198 2.24 16.27 1.79
CA ASP A 198 2.45 16.35 3.25
C ASP A 198 3.66 15.53 3.75
N ASP A 199 4.48 14.98 2.84
CA ASP A 199 5.60 14.07 3.14
C ASP A 199 5.19 12.89 4.05
N LEU A 200 3.97 12.40 3.85
CA LEU A 200 3.44 11.23 4.53
C LEU A 200 3.78 9.95 3.74
N PRO A 201 3.98 8.83 4.45
CA PRO A 201 4.19 7.54 3.79
C PRO A 201 2.99 7.16 2.91
N LYS A 202 3.31 6.71 1.68
CA LYS A 202 2.35 6.13 0.71
C LYS A 202 2.46 4.62 0.58
N THR A 203 3.52 4.01 1.13
CA THR A 203 3.74 2.56 1.12
C THR A 203 4.09 2.06 2.52
N ASN A 204 3.96 0.75 2.72
CA ASN A 204 4.34 0.01 3.92
C ASN A 204 5.78 -0.56 3.81
N ASN A 205 6.67 0.00 2.98
CA ASN A 205 8.02 -0.55 2.75
C ASN A 205 8.82 -0.80 4.05
N SER A 206 8.65 0.06 5.05
CA SER A 206 9.29 -0.10 6.36
C SER A 206 8.77 -1.32 7.12
N VAL A 207 7.49 -1.65 6.96
CA VAL A 207 6.85 -2.84 7.54
C VAL A 207 7.29 -4.10 6.78
N GLU A 208 7.36 -4.06 5.44
CA GLU A 208 7.93 -5.17 4.67
C GLU A 208 9.41 -5.40 4.97
N GLY A 209 10.17 -4.32 5.17
CA GLY A 209 11.55 -4.37 5.65
C GLY A 209 11.64 -5.00 7.03
N TRP A 210 10.72 -4.64 7.93
CA TRP A 210 10.60 -5.24 9.24
C TRP A 210 10.24 -6.74 9.16
N HIS A 211 9.25 -7.14 8.35
CA HIS A 211 8.88 -8.54 8.16
C HIS A 211 10.05 -9.39 7.68
N ARG A 212 10.86 -8.87 6.75
CA ARG A 212 12.09 -9.54 6.30
C ARG A 212 13.12 -9.69 7.42
N ALA A 213 13.37 -8.61 8.17
CA ALA A 213 14.29 -8.63 9.30
C ALA A 213 13.82 -9.61 10.40
N PHE A 214 12.53 -9.59 10.74
CA PHE A 214 11.93 -10.46 11.74
C PHE A 214 11.95 -11.93 11.31
N SER A 215 11.68 -12.22 10.04
CA SER A 215 11.81 -13.56 9.46
C SER A 215 13.26 -14.06 9.53
N SER A 216 14.23 -13.20 9.23
CA SER A 216 15.66 -13.51 9.38
C SER A 216 16.08 -13.67 10.84
N LEU A 217 15.46 -12.94 11.77
CA LEU A 217 15.74 -13.04 13.21
C LEU A 217 15.27 -14.37 13.77
N ILE A 218 14.07 -14.80 13.38
CA ILE A 218 13.52 -16.11 13.74
C ILE A 218 14.33 -17.22 13.06
N ASP A 219 14.83 -16.99 11.85
CA ASP A 219 15.63 -17.95 11.08
C ASP A 219 14.96 -19.33 10.99
N CYS A 220 13.66 -19.35 10.72
CA CYS A 220 12.93 -20.54 10.27
C CYS A 220 11.55 -20.17 9.72
N SER A 221 11.03 -21.03 8.85
CA SER A 221 9.61 -20.99 8.49
C SER A 221 8.80 -21.75 9.52
N HIS A 222 7.63 -21.24 9.89
CA HIS A 222 6.70 -21.85 10.84
C HIS A 222 7.35 -22.26 12.17
N PRO A 223 7.91 -21.29 12.93
CA PRO A 223 8.57 -21.56 14.22
C PRO A 223 7.63 -22.24 15.22
N THR A 224 8.20 -22.94 16.20
CA THR A 224 7.43 -23.30 17.40
C THR A 224 6.97 -22.04 18.14
N ILE A 225 5.91 -22.13 18.93
CA ILE A 225 5.42 -20.99 19.71
C ILE A 225 6.52 -20.39 20.61
N TRP A 226 7.39 -21.23 21.17
CA TRP A 226 8.52 -20.80 22.01
C TRP A 226 9.55 -20.01 21.22
N LYS A 227 9.99 -20.53 20.06
CA LYS A 227 10.94 -19.83 19.20
C LYS A 227 10.36 -18.50 18.68
N PHE A 228 9.07 -18.46 18.41
CA PHE A 228 8.38 -17.23 18.04
C PHE A 228 8.36 -16.19 19.17
N ILE A 229 8.04 -16.61 20.40
CA ILE A 229 8.07 -15.74 21.59
C ILE A 229 9.47 -15.17 21.81
N ASP A 230 10.50 -16.00 21.69
CA ASP A 230 11.89 -15.55 21.84
C ASP A 230 12.28 -14.56 20.73
N GLY A 231 11.82 -14.80 19.50
CA GLY A 231 11.95 -13.86 18.38
C GLY A 231 11.31 -12.50 18.67
N ILE A 232 10.10 -12.46 19.24
CA ILE A 232 9.45 -11.20 19.66
C ILE A 232 10.28 -10.48 20.72
N LYS A 233 10.76 -11.19 21.75
CA LYS A 233 11.58 -10.58 22.81
C LYS A 233 12.86 -9.97 22.26
N GLN A 234 13.51 -10.66 21.33
CA GLN A 234 14.72 -10.17 20.68
C GLN A 234 14.43 -8.96 19.78
N ASP A 235 13.35 -9.00 19.00
CA ASP A 235 12.93 -7.86 18.17
C ASP A 235 12.56 -6.64 19.04
N GLN A 236 11.87 -6.84 20.16
CA GLN A 236 11.60 -5.78 21.14
C GLN A 236 12.90 -5.16 21.65
N SER A 237 13.86 -5.98 22.07
CA SER A 237 15.16 -5.51 22.57
C SER A 237 15.92 -4.69 21.52
N ILE A 238 15.88 -5.10 20.25
CA ILE A 238 16.48 -4.37 19.13
C ILE A 238 15.80 -3.01 18.92
N ASN A 239 14.46 -2.97 18.98
CA ASN A 239 13.72 -1.72 18.78
C ASN A 239 13.88 -0.74 19.95
N GLU A 240 13.99 -1.24 21.19
CA GLU A 240 14.29 -0.42 22.36
C GLU A 240 15.71 0.17 22.27
N LEU A 241 16.71 -0.62 21.87
CA LEU A 241 18.06 -0.12 21.65
C LEU A 241 18.09 1.01 20.60
N LYS A 242 17.41 0.82 19.46
CA LYS A 242 17.29 1.85 18.43
C LYS A 242 16.64 3.12 18.96
N LEU A 243 15.63 2.98 19.82
CA LEU A 243 14.94 4.11 20.42
C LEU A 243 15.88 4.93 21.32
N GLU A 244 16.71 4.27 22.13
CA GLU A 244 17.71 4.94 22.97
C GLU A 244 18.80 5.62 22.15
N GLN A 245 19.25 5.00 21.04
CA GLN A 245 20.16 5.64 20.09
C GLN A 245 19.56 6.94 19.52
N TYR A 246 18.27 6.93 19.17
CA TYR A 246 17.58 8.13 18.69
C TYR A 246 17.45 9.21 19.77
N LEU A 247 17.25 8.81 21.04
CA LEU A 247 17.27 9.73 22.18
C LEU A 247 18.66 10.33 22.40
N ALA A 248 19.72 9.58 22.12
CA ALA A 248 21.11 10.05 22.16
C ALA A 248 21.50 10.95 20.97
N GLY A 249 20.59 11.17 20.00
CA GLY A 249 20.84 12.00 18.82
C GLY A 249 21.46 11.26 17.64
N GLU A 250 21.60 9.93 17.71
CA GLU A 250 21.92 9.15 16.52
C GLU A 250 20.69 9.13 15.61
N HIS A 251 20.84 9.43 14.33
CA HIS A 251 19.74 9.37 13.37
C HIS A 251 19.94 8.22 12.38
N PRO A 252 18.86 7.56 11.93
CA PRO A 252 18.98 6.51 10.93
C PRO A 252 19.60 7.07 9.65
N SER A 253 20.61 6.39 9.11
CA SER A 253 21.22 6.79 7.85
C SER A 253 20.22 6.62 6.71
N GLN A 254 19.92 7.72 6.02
CA GLN A 254 19.01 7.70 4.89
C GLN A 254 19.80 7.37 3.61
N ASN A 255 19.28 6.46 2.79
CA ASN A 255 19.90 6.17 1.51
C ASN A 255 19.72 7.36 0.57
N PHE A 256 20.82 8.03 0.23
CA PHE A 256 20.83 9.24 -0.61
C PHE A 256 20.06 9.05 -1.94
N ARG A 257 20.22 7.90 -2.59
CA ARG A 257 19.50 7.60 -3.83
C ARG A 257 17.98 7.57 -3.62
N ARG A 258 17.50 6.94 -2.54
CA ARG A 258 16.06 6.92 -2.22
C ARG A 258 15.53 8.31 -1.90
N GLN A 259 16.33 9.14 -1.23
CA GLN A 259 15.97 10.53 -0.95
C GLN A 259 15.82 11.31 -2.26
N LEU A 260 16.79 11.19 -3.17
CA LEU A 260 16.74 11.84 -4.48
C LEU A 260 15.55 11.36 -5.32
N GLU A 261 15.26 10.07 -5.32
CA GLU A 261 14.07 9.50 -5.98
C GLU A 261 12.77 10.06 -5.38
N SER A 262 12.70 10.23 -4.05
CA SER A 262 11.54 10.83 -3.37
C SER A 262 11.36 12.29 -3.74
N VAL A 263 12.44 13.09 -3.74
CA VAL A 263 12.41 14.51 -4.14
C VAL A 263 11.98 14.65 -5.59
N ARG A 264 12.57 13.87 -6.51
CA ARG A 264 12.19 13.89 -7.93
C ARG A 264 10.72 13.55 -8.13
N PHE A 265 10.21 12.56 -7.38
CA PHE A 265 8.81 12.19 -7.43
C PHE A 265 7.91 13.32 -6.93
N GLN A 266 8.25 13.93 -5.80
CA GLN A 266 7.51 15.05 -5.23
C GLN A 266 7.51 16.27 -6.15
N THR A 267 8.61 16.56 -6.85
CA THR A 267 8.67 17.61 -7.88
C THR A 267 7.59 17.41 -8.94
N VAL A 268 7.46 16.20 -9.50
CA VAL A 268 6.45 15.93 -10.52
C VAL A 268 5.04 16.07 -9.95
N VAL A 269 4.78 15.54 -8.75
CA VAL A 269 3.45 15.65 -8.11
C VAL A 269 3.06 17.11 -7.86
N ASN A 270 4.00 17.97 -7.47
CA ASN A 270 3.77 19.41 -7.29
C ASN A 270 3.45 20.17 -8.58
N GLU A 271 3.72 19.59 -9.76
CA GLU A 271 3.36 20.16 -11.08
C GLU A 271 1.94 19.79 -11.51
N TYR A 272 1.16 19.12 -10.66
CA TYR A 272 -0.24 18.84 -10.94
C TYR A 272 -1.02 20.15 -11.16
N GLY A 273 -1.75 20.22 -12.28
CA GLY A 273 -2.52 21.41 -12.69
C GLY A 273 -1.72 22.49 -13.43
N THR A 274 -0.37 22.45 -13.39
CA THR A 274 0.47 23.37 -14.21
C THR A 274 0.89 22.72 -15.53
N ARG A 275 1.07 21.40 -15.52
CA ARG A 275 1.46 20.60 -16.68
C ARG A 275 0.23 20.02 -17.40
N ASN A 276 0.34 19.74 -18.70
CA ASN A 276 -0.65 18.93 -19.41
C ASN A 276 -0.87 17.59 -18.68
N MET A 277 -2.12 17.14 -18.53
CA MET A 277 -2.45 15.97 -17.71
C MET A 277 -1.80 14.67 -18.21
N LEU A 278 -1.66 14.48 -19.53
CA LEU A 278 -1.01 13.29 -20.09
C LEU A 278 0.51 13.32 -19.86
N ASP A 279 1.12 14.50 -19.97
CA ASP A 279 2.53 14.67 -19.65
C ASP A 279 2.80 14.49 -18.14
N TYR A 280 1.86 14.93 -17.30
CA TYR A 280 1.88 14.67 -15.86
C TYR A 280 1.84 13.16 -15.57
N PHE A 281 0.89 12.42 -16.17
CA PHE A 281 0.83 10.96 -16.02
C PHE A 281 2.13 10.28 -16.46
N ARG A 282 2.67 10.67 -17.61
CA ARG A 282 3.95 10.14 -18.10
C ARG A 282 5.09 10.42 -17.12
N GLY A 283 5.16 11.64 -16.57
CA GLY A 283 6.13 12.03 -15.55
C GLY A 283 6.05 11.19 -14.27
N ILE A 284 4.83 10.94 -13.77
CA ILE A 284 4.61 10.05 -12.63
C ILE A 284 5.05 8.63 -13.00
N ALA A 285 4.61 8.09 -14.14
CA ALA A 285 4.92 6.73 -14.58
C ALA A 285 6.43 6.46 -14.72
N HIS A 286 7.23 7.45 -15.14
CA HIS A 286 8.70 7.32 -15.16
C HIS A 286 9.33 7.11 -13.78
N ASN A 287 8.66 7.52 -12.71
CA ASN A 287 9.09 7.29 -11.33
C ASN A 287 8.48 6.02 -10.73
N LEU A 288 7.66 5.30 -11.49
CA LEU A 288 7.03 4.06 -11.04
C LEU A 288 7.72 2.84 -11.64
N THR A 289 7.91 1.85 -10.78
CA THR A 289 8.21 0.47 -11.15
C THR A 289 7.18 -0.45 -10.52
N TYR A 290 6.84 -1.54 -11.20
CA TYR A 290 6.07 -2.60 -10.55
C TYR A 290 6.98 -3.39 -9.61
N PRO A 291 6.48 -3.77 -8.43
CA PRO A 291 7.26 -4.61 -7.53
C PRO A 291 7.45 -6.00 -8.16
N THR A 292 8.70 -6.44 -8.23
CA THR A 292 9.05 -7.83 -8.51
C THR A 292 8.89 -8.62 -7.21
N GLU A 293 8.26 -9.79 -7.29
CA GLU A 293 8.13 -10.72 -6.15
C GLU A 293 9.49 -11.17 -5.62
#